data_AF-A0A1K1PM09-F1
#
_entry.id   AF-A0A1K1PM09-F1
#
_cell.length_a   1.000
_cell.length_b   1.000
_cell.length_c   1.000
_cell.angle_alpha   90.00
_cell.angle_beta   90.00
_cell.angle_gamma   90.00
#
_symmetry.space_group_name_H-M   'P 1'
#
loop_
_entity.id
_entity.type
_entity.pdbx_description
1 polymer ?
#
loop_
_entity_poly.entity_id
_entity_poly.type
_entity_poly.pdbx_seq_one_letter_code
_entity_poly.pdbx_strand_id
1 'polypeptide(L)' 'MKKTISVQISDEKLSAIEMYLEQKNTTLAAELDKYVEQLYGKVVPQVVRDYIEKMSAHERPRRRSASVSTKPEP' A
#
# COMPACT_ATOMS: atom_id res chain seq x y z
N MET A 1 -1.62 8.69 1.18
CA MET A 1 -2.34 8.83 2.46
C MET A 1 -2.61 7.42 2.99
N LYS A 2 -2.23 7.09 4.23
CA LYS A 2 -2.52 5.78 4.83
C LYS A 2 -3.79 5.89 5.68
N LYS A 3 -4.77 5.02 5.48
CA LYS A 3 -5.95 4.90 6.34
C LYS A 3 -5.74 3.76 7.33
N THR A 4 -6.04 3.99 8.60
CA THR A 4 -5.96 2.95 9.65
C THR A 4 -7.29 2.22 9.73
N ILE A 5 -7.26 0.90 9.65
CA ILE A 5 -8.42 0.02 9.84
C ILE A 5 -8.14 -0.79 11.12
N SER A 6 -9.02 -0.68 12.11
CA SER A 6 -8.95 -1.49 13.33
C SER A 6 -9.88 -2.69 13.21
N VAL A 7 -9.32 -3.89 13.43
CA VAL A 7 -10.07 -5.15 13.43
C VAL A 7 -10.05 -5.70 14.86
N GLN A 8 -11.23 -6.03 15.38
CA GLN A 8 -11.36 -6.69 16.69
C GLN A 8 -11.50 -8.20 16.50
N ILE A 9 -10.72 -8.95 17.26
CA ILE A 9 -10.73 -10.41 17.28
C ILE A 9 -10.63 -10.89 18.71
N SER A 10 -11.22 -12.04 19.01
CA SER A 10 -11.12 -12.70 20.32
C SER A 10 -9.70 -13.18 20.56
N ASP A 11 -9.25 -13.10 21.81
CA ASP A 11 -7.89 -13.47 22.25
C ASP A 11 -7.49 -14.89 21.79
N GLU A 12 -8.38 -15.87 22.00
CA GLU A 12 -8.15 -17.27 21.61
C GLU A 12 -7.89 -17.45 20.11
N LYS A 13 -8.62 -16.68 19.28
CA LYS A 13 -8.44 -16.73 17.82
C LYS A 13 -7.15 -16.04 17.40
N LEU A 14 -6.78 -14.94 18.07
CA LEU A 14 -5.53 -14.24 17.81
C LEU A 14 -4.33 -15.13 18.13
N SER A 15 -4.31 -15.76 19.32
CA SER A 15 -3.24 -16.68 19.70
C SER A 15 -3.11 -17.86 18.73
N ALA A 16 -4.24 -18.45 18.31
CA ALA A 16 -4.20 -19.51 17.30
C ALA A 16 -3.61 -19.02 15.97
N ILE A 17 -4.01 -17.84 15.51
CA ILE A 17 -3.47 -17.27 14.27
C ILE A 17 -1.97 -16.99 14.40
N GLU A 18 -1.52 -16.34 15.48
CA GLU A 18 -0.10 -16.05 15.70
C GLU A 18 0.74 -17.34 15.71
N MET A 19 0.29 -18.39 16.41
CA MET A 19 0.96 -19.69 16.41
C MET A 19 1.10 -20.31 15.01
N TYR A 20 0.04 -20.27 14.20
CA TYR A 20 0.07 -20.82 12.84
C TYR A 20 0.89 -19.97 11.87
N LEU A 21 0.96 -18.66 12.08
CA LEU A 21 1.77 -17.76 11.27
C LEU A 21 3.27 -17.93 11.58
N GLU A 22 3.64 -18.12 12.85
CA GLU A 22 5.02 -18.49 13.23
C GLU A 22 5.46 -19.78 12.54
N GLN A 23 4.59 -20.80 12.50
CA GLN A 23 4.88 -22.04 11.76
C GLN A 23 5.12 -21.79 10.26
N LYS A 24 4.39 -20.84 9.66
CA LYS A 24 4.54 -20.44 8.26
C LYS A 24 5.68 -19.44 8.01
N ASN A 25 6.37 -18.98 9.06
CA ASN A 25 7.34 -17.87 8.97
C ASN A 25 6.74 -16.60 8.35
N THR A 26 5.45 -16.34 8.61
CA THR A 26 4.77 -15.10 8.20
C THR A 26 4.29 -14.35 9.43
N THR A 27 3.88 -13.10 9.26
CA THR A 27 3.31 -12.28 10.33
C THR A 27 1.87 -11.91 10.02
N LEU A 28 1.08 -11.63 11.06
CA LEU A 28 -0.33 -11.30 10.91
C LEU A 28 -0.51 -10.07 10.01
N ALA A 29 0.35 -9.07 10.20
CA ALA A 29 0.37 -7.88 9.38
C ALA A 29 0.63 -8.19 7.91
N ALA A 30 1.61 -9.04 7.59
CA ALA A 30 1.93 -9.40 6.21
C ALA A 30 0.79 -10.16 5.53
N GLU A 31 0.16 -11.09 6.25
CA GLU A 31 -0.98 -11.85 5.71
C GLU A 31 -2.18 -10.93 5.49
N LEU A 32 -2.48 -10.02 6.43
CA LEU A 32 -3.53 -9.01 6.27
C LEU A 32 -3.26 -8.07 5.10
N ASP A 33 -2.02 -7.61 4.91
CA ASP A 33 -1.65 -6.72 3.80
C ASP A 33 -1.94 -7.39 2.45
N LYS A 34 -1.52 -8.66 2.31
CA LYS A 34 -1.82 -9.49 1.13
C LYS A 34 -3.32 -9.70 0.93
N TYR A 35 -4.08 -9.97 2.00
CA TYR A 35 -5.54 -10.09 1.90
C TYR A 35 -6.19 -8.79 1.46
N VAL A 36 -5.71 -7.64 1.92
CA VAL A 36 -6.21 -6.32 1.52
C VAL A 36 -5.92 -6.05 0.04
N GLU A 37 -4.73 -6.38 -0.45
CA GLU A 37 -4.39 -6.26 -1.88
C GLU A 37 -5.28 -7.16 -2.76
N GLN A 38 -5.49 -8.42 -2.33
CA GLN A 38 -6.38 -9.34 -3.03
C GLN A 38 -7.84 -8.86 -2.99
N LEU A 39 -8.29 -8.34 -1.85
CA LEU A 39 -9.63 -7.79 -1.68
C LEU A 39 -9.81 -6.58 -2.61
N TYR A 40 -8.84 -5.69 -2.71
CA TYR A 40 -8.85 -4.57 -3.66
C TYR A 40 -8.97 -5.08 -5.10
N GLY A 41 -8.17 -6.08 -5.48
CA GLY A 41 -8.22 -6.70 -6.81
C GLY A 41 -9.54 -7.41 -7.12
N LYS A 42 -10.24 -7.96 -6.13
CA LYS A 42 -11.53 -8.65 -6.33
C LYS A 42 -12.74 -7.72 -6.26
N VAL A 43 -12.75 -6.80 -5.31
CA VAL A 43 -13.89 -5.92 -5.03
C VAL A 43 -13.89 -4.72 -5.96
N VAL A 44 -12.72 -4.21 -6.35
CA VAL A 44 -12.61 -3.06 -7.25
C VAL A 44 -12.55 -3.53 -8.70
N PRO A 45 -13.55 -3.22 -9.55
CA PRO A 45 -13.51 -3.51 -10.97
C PRO A 45 -12.31 -2.83 -11.63
N GLN A 46 -11.78 -3.43 -12.71
CA GLN A 46 -10.62 -2.87 -13.43
C GLN A 46 -10.82 -1.39 -13.78
N VAL A 47 -11.99 -1.01 -14.30
CA VAL A 47 -12.33 0.39 -14.66
C VAL A 47 -12.09 1.38 -13.52
N VAL A 48 -12.41 0.97 -12.27
CA VAL A 48 -12.21 1.83 -11.10
C VAL A 48 -10.74 1.86 -10.66
N ARG A 49 -10.00 0.76 -10.82
CA ARG A 49 -8.54 0.74 -10.58
C ARG A 49 -7.79 1.63 -11.56
N ASP A 50 -8.09 1.50 -12.85
CA ASP A 50 -7.55 2.36 -13.92
C ASP A 50 -7.86 3.84 -13.66
N TYR A 51 -9.05 4.15 -13.12
CA TYR A 51 -9.41 5.51 -12.72
C TYR A 51 -8.53 6.00 -11.56
N ILE A 52 -8.33 5.19 -10.51
CA ILE A 52 -7.48 5.53 -9.35
C ILE A 52 -6.01 5.70 -9.76
N GLU A 53 -5.49 4.86 -10.66
CA GLU A 53 -4.12 4.98 -11.18
C GLU A 53 -3.94 6.28 -11.99
N LYS A 54 -4.90 6.61 -12.87
CA LYS A 54 -4.90 7.89 -13.59
C LYS A 54 -5.00 9.09 -12.66
N MET A 55 -5.82 9.02 -11.61
CA MET A 55 -5.95 10.10 -10.61
C MET A 55 -4.67 10.25 -9.77
N SER A 56 -4.08 9.14 -9.32
CA SER A 56 -2.83 9.13 -8.53
C SER A 56 -1.62 9.62 -9.34
N ALA A 57 -1.63 9.41 -10.66
CA ALA A 57 -0.62 9.95 -11.57
C ALA A 57 -0.74 11.47 -11.77
N HIS A 58 -1.94 12.05 -11.64
CA HIS A 58 -2.16 13.50 -11.74
C HIS A 58 -1.77 14.26 -10.45
N GLU A 59 -1.59 13.58 -9.32
CA GLU A 59 -1.20 14.20 -8.04
C GLU A 59 0.33 14.34 -7.87
N ARG A 60 1.12 14.10 -8.91
CA ARG A 60 2.52 14.55 -8.96
C ARG A 60 2.67 15.68 -9.98
N PRO A 61 2.48 16.96 -9.60
CA PRO A 61 3.29 17.98 -10.23
C PRO A 61 4.72 17.65 -9.83
N ARG A 62 5.42 16.94 -10.72
CA ARG A 62 6.89 16.95 -10.74
C ARG A 62 7.27 18.41 -10.57
N ARG A 63 7.80 18.78 -9.41
CA ARG A 63 8.59 20.00 -9.28
C ARG A 63 9.74 19.81 -10.26
N ARG A 64 9.54 20.30 -11.49
CA ARG A 64 10.55 20.39 -12.53
C ARG A 64 11.69 21.16 -11.90
N SER A 65 12.79 20.47 -11.73
CA SER A 65 14.11 21.04 -11.49
C SER A 65 14.36 22.15 -12.53
N ALA A 66 14.28 23.39 -12.08
CA ALA A 66 14.91 24.56 -12.67
C ALA A 66 15.50 25.29 -11.45
N SER A 67 16.79 25.59 -11.36
CA SER A 67 17.57 26.29 -12.36
C SER A 67 19.08 26.25 -12.06
N VAL A 68 19.86 26.06 -13.12
CA VAL A 68 21.09 26.80 -13.47
C VAL A 68 22.33 26.62 -12.57
N SER A 69 23.30 25.87 -13.08
CA SER A 69 24.73 26.23 -12.91
C SER A 69 25.51 25.78 -14.15
N THR A 70 25.33 26.49 -15.26
CA THR A 70 26.35 26.58 -16.31
C THR A 70 27.14 27.85 -16.02
N LYS A 71 28.28 27.67 -15.36
CA LYS A 71 29.27 28.72 -15.12
C LYS A 71 30.00 28.99 -16.45
N PRO A 72 29.95 30.20 -17.03
CA PRO A 72 30.84 30.54 -18.12
C PRO A 72 32.23 30.89 -17.57
N GLU A 73 33.25 30.33 -18.21
CA GLU A 73 34.66 30.70 -18.11
C GLU A 73 34.85 32.13 -18.66
N PRO A 74 35.79 32.90 -18.10
CA PRO A 74 37.10 33.02 -18.75
C PRO A 74 38.30 32.77 -17.83
#